data_AF-K7K9H5-F1
#
_entry.id   AF-K7K9H5-F1
#
_cell.length_a   1.000
_cell.length_b   1.000
_cell.length_c   1.000
_cell.angle_alpha   90.00
_cell.angle_beta   90.00
_cell.angle_gamma   90.00
#
_symmetry.space_group_name_H-M   'P 1'
#
loop_
_entity.id
_entity.type
_entity.pdbx_description
1 polymer ?
#
loop_
_entity_poly.entity_id
_entity_poly.type
_entity_poly.pdbx_seq_one_letter_code
_entity_poly.pdbx_strand_id
1 'polypeptide(L)'
;METHHGGQWNKAFLPLLLLLSVFSTVGSSSSAIRFRLAPLARGAAERQVPMQAGAPFKIALFADLHFGEDAWTDWGPRQDLNSIRVMSTVLHNENPGEEECSFKGTGRLNLMTNEIKHNGSFSSYGPRNLWPSVSNYVLQVSSPNDPQTPVAFLYFLDSGGGSYPEVISSGQVEWFRQKAEEVNPDSRVPEIIFWHIPSTAYKVVAPKFGIPKPCVGSINKETVAAQEVETGMMDLLVNRTSVKAIFVGHNHGLDWCCPYEKLWLCYARHTGYGGYGDWPRGARILEITQTPFSLQSWIRMEDGNVHSEVVLS
;
A
#
# COMPACT_ATOMS: atom_id res chain seq x y z
N MET A 1 -27.09 33.21 0.44
CA MET A 1 -26.59 34.28 1.31
C MET A 1 -26.57 33.69 2.72
N GLU A 2 -25.38 33.66 3.32
CA GLU A 2 -25.05 33.32 4.73
C GLU A 2 -25.31 31.89 5.24
N THR A 3 -24.58 31.33 6.20
CA THR A 3 -23.14 31.05 6.44
C THR A 3 -23.05 30.25 7.75
N HIS A 4 -22.18 29.24 7.79
CA HIS A 4 -21.45 28.63 8.94
C HIS A 4 -22.10 28.37 10.32
N HIS A 5 -21.95 27.13 10.81
CA HIS A 5 -21.08 26.69 11.93
C HIS A 5 -21.14 25.14 11.98
N GLY A 6 -20.06 24.35 12.08
CA GLY A 6 -18.97 24.40 13.06
C GLY A 6 -19.31 23.48 14.24
N GLY A 7 -19.08 22.16 14.11
CA GLY A 7 -19.46 21.15 15.12
C GLY A 7 -18.34 20.15 15.42
N GLN A 8 -17.79 20.26 16.63
CA GLN A 8 -16.78 19.44 17.31
C GLN A 8 -17.16 17.95 17.42
N TRP A 9 -16.21 17.03 17.16
CA TRP A 9 -16.34 15.61 17.52
C TRP A 9 -15.64 15.33 18.86
N ASN A 10 -16.43 14.90 19.86
CA ASN A 10 -15.95 14.42 21.15
C ASN A 10 -15.74 12.90 21.15
N LYS A 11 -14.71 12.46 21.87
CA LYS A 11 -14.21 11.07 21.97
C LYS A 11 -15.00 10.19 22.96
N ALA A 12 -14.81 8.88 22.71
CA ALA A 12 -14.75 7.74 23.62
C ALA A 12 -16.05 6.94 23.86
N PHE A 13 -15.99 5.60 23.63
CA PHE A 13 -16.44 4.52 24.53
C PHE A 13 -15.94 3.13 24.02
N LEU A 14 -15.24 2.38 24.91
CA LEU A 14 -15.09 0.90 24.94
C LEU A 14 -16.31 0.31 25.71
N PRO A 15 -16.59 -1.03 25.83
CA PRO A 15 -15.79 -2.26 25.59
C PRO A 15 -16.56 -3.47 24.95
N LEU A 16 -15.92 -4.65 24.75
CA LEU A 16 -16.24 -5.96 25.39
C LEU A 16 -15.85 -7.25 24.57
N LEU A 17 -15.13 -8.14 25.29
CA LEU A 17 -14.90 -9.62 25.26
C LEU A 17 -15.18 -10.53 24.03
N LEU A 18 -14.33 -11.56 23.82
CA LEU A 18 -14.50 -12.90 24.43
C LEU A 18 -13.31 -13.89 24.26
N LEU A 19 -13.02 -14.58 25.39
CA LEU A 19 -12.47 -15.92 25.68
C LEU A 19 -11.24 -16.52 24.96
N LEU A 20 -10.25 -16.91 25.76
CA LEU A 20 -9.52 -18.17 25.58
C LEU A 20 -9.17 -18.79 26.95
N SER A 21 -9.43 -20.09 27.03
CA SER A 21 -9.24 -20.99 28.16
C SER A 21 -7.80 -21.51 28.30
N VAL A 22 -7.51 -21.94 29.53
CA VAL A 22 -6.26 -22.42 30.14
C VAL A 22 -5.64 -23.65 29.46
N PHE A 23 -4.30 -23.72 29.40
CA PHE A 23 -3.51 -24.92 29.75
C PHE A 23 -2.13 -24.53 30.30
N SER A 24 -1.70 -25.25 31.34
CA SER A 24 -0.44 -25.13 32.07
C SER A 24 0.38 -26.40 31.88
N THR A 25 1.72 -26.31 31.84
CA THR A 25 2.62 -27.33 32.44
C THR A 25 4.00 -26.74 32.77
N VAL A 26 4.49 -27.21 33.91
CA VAL A 26 5.72 -26.89 34.65
C VAL A 26 6.95 -27.55 34.02
N GLY A 27 8.14 -26.96 34.20
CA GLY A 27 9.41 -27.66 33.94
C GLY A 27 10.65 -26.87 34.34
N SER A 28 11.16 -27.14 35.54
CA SER A 28 12.42 -26.64 36.11
C SER A 28 13.64 -27.28 35.44
N SER A 29 14.77 -26.54 35.38
CA SER A 29 16.13 -27.00 35.76
C SER A 29 17.24 -26.35 34.95
N SER A 30 18.19 -25.76 35.67
CA SER A 30 19.44 -25.15 35.22
C SER A 30 20.39 -26.11 34.49
N SER A 31 21.12 -25.58 33.50
CA SER A 31 22.49 -26.00 33.17
C SER A 31 23.18 -24.91 32.36
N ALA A 32 24.35 -24.49 32.83
CA ALA A 32 25.15 -23.43 32.23
C ALA A 32 25.76 -23.90 30.91
N ILE A 33 25.46 -23.18 29.82
CA ILE A 33 26.12 -23.32 28.53
C ILE A 33 26.97 -22.07 28.30
N ARG A 34 28.29 -22.26 28.20
CA ARG A 34 29.23 -21.23 27.74
C ARG A 34 28.93 -20.93 26.27
N PHE A 35 28.28 -19.80 26.00
CA PHE A 35 28.17 -19.26 24.65
C PHE A 35 29.47 -18.56 24.26
N ARG A 36 30.13 -19.08 23.21
CA ARG A 36 31.04 -18.25 22.41
C ARG A 36 30.20 -17.12 21.83
N LEU A 37 30.53 -15.87 22.15
CA LEU A 37 30.00 -14.73 21.41
C LEU A 37 30.55 -14.79 19.98
N ALA A 38 29.74 -15.36 19.07
CA ALA A 38 29.78 -14.92 17.69
C ALA A 38 29.27 -13.46 17.67
N PRO A 39 29.84 -12.58 16.85
CA PRO A 39 29.29 -11.24 16.69
C PRO A 39 27.85 -11.39 16.20
N LEU A 40 26.89 -10.76 16.90
CA LEU A 40 25.55 -10.58 16.37
C LEU A 40 25.68 -9.80 15.06
N ALA A 41 25.44 -10.48 13.95
CA ALA A 41 25.11 -9.83 12.69
C ALA A 41 23.86 -8.98 12.95
N ARG A 42 24.07 -7.69 13.22
CA ARG A 42 23.01 -6.69 13.23
C ARG A 42 22.63 -6.42 11.78
N GLY A 43 21.61 -7.13 11.32
CA GLY A 43 20.82 -6.78 10.15
C GLY A 43 19.49 -7.47 10.36
N ALA A 44 18.40 -6.72 10.55
CA ALA A 44 17.08 -7.30 10.43
C ALA A 44 17.04 -7.94 9.05
N ALA A 45 16.85 -9.26 8.98
CA ALA A 45 16.74 -9.97 7.71
C ALA A 45 15.72 -9.23 6.86
N GLU A 46 16.19 -8.66 5.75
CA GLU A 46 15.36 -7.93 4.81
C GLU A 46 14.22 -8.86 4.38
N ARG A 47 12.97 -8.42 4.51
CA ARG A 47 11.81 -9.29 4.24
C ARG A 47 11.70 -9.45 2.72
N GLN A 48 12.08 -10.64 2.25
CA GLN A 48 12.04 -11.02 0.84
C GLN A 48 10.71 -11.69 0.50
N VAL A 49 10.15 -11.33 -0.65
CA VAL A 49 8.98 -11.97 -1.24
C VAL A 49 9.45 -12.81 -2.43
N PRO A 50 9.54 -14.14 -2.30
CA PRO A 50 10.01 -14.99 -3.39
C PRO A 50 8.95 -15.07 -4.50
N MET A 51 9.38 -14.86 -5.76
CA MET A 51 8.55 -15.21 -6.90
C MET A 51 8.43 -16.74 -7.04
N GLN A 52 7.36 -17.20 -7.71
CA GLN A 52 7.24 -18.60 -8.11
C GLN A 52 7.86 -18.83 -9.49
N ALA A 53 8.52 -19.96 -9.68
CA ALA A 53 9.14 -20.30 -10.96
C ALA A 53 8.07 -20.45 -12.06
N GLY A 54 8.29 -19.80 -13.20
CA GLY A 54 7.42 -19.95 -14.39
C GLY A 54 6.09 -19.19 -14.33
N ALA A 55 5.84 -18.38 -13.30
CA ALA A 55 4.65 -17.54 -13.19
C ALA A 55 5.02 -16.07 -12.93
N PRO A 56 4.24 -15.11 -13.44
CA PRO A 56 4.44 -13.70 -13.10
C PRO A 56 4.07 -13.45 -11.63
N PHE A 57 4.70 -12.44 -11.03
CA PHE A 57 4.36 -12.00 -9.68
C PHE A 57 3.29 -10.92 -9.75
N LYS A 58 2.15 -11.17 -9.11
CA LYS A 58 1.01 -10.24 -9.12
C LYS A 58 0.84 -9.53 -7.79
N ILE A 59 0.46 -8.27 -7.85
CA ILE A 59 0.06 -7.46 -6.70
C ILE A 59 -1.36 -6.94 -6.98
N ALA A 60 -2.29 -7.22 -6.07
CA ALA A 60 -3.62 -6.60 -6.08
C ALA A 60 -3.60 -5.37 -5.15
N LEU A 61 -3.84 -4.19 -5.71
CA LEU A 61 -3.93 -2.93 -4.97
C LEU A 61 -5.39 -2.63 -4.63
N PHE A 62 -5.76 -2.90 -3.39
CA PHE A 62 -7.02 -2.47 -2.80
C PHE A 62 -6.84 -1.12 -2.12
N ALA A 63 -7.54 -0.10 -2.60
CA ALA A 63 -7.49 1.24 -2.04
C ALA A 63 -8.85 1.65 -1.51
N ASP A 64 -8.82 2.62 -0.57
CA ASP A 64 -10.03 3.31 -0.12
C ASP A 64 -11.09 2.33 0.46
N LEU A 65 -10.66 1.40 1.32
CA LEU A 65 -11.55 0.35 1.83
C LEU A 65 -12.62 0.88 2.82
N HIS A 66 -12.29 1.94 3.58
CA HIS A 66 -13.14 2.58 4.59
C HIS A 66 -13.72 1.60 5.63
N PHE A 67 -12.96 0.56 6.00
CA PHE A 67 -13.39 -0.41 6.99
C PHE A 67 -13.69 0.23 8.35
N GLY A 68 -14.86 -0.11 8.91
CA GLY A 68 -15.30 0.37 10.22
C GLY A 68 -15.84 1.81 10.24
N GLU A 69 -16.10 2.41 9.08
CA GLU A 69 -16.90 3.63 8.98
C GLU A 69 -18.31 3.38 9.52
N ASP A 70 -18.83 4.31 10.33
CA ASP A 70 -20.16 4.23 10.95
C ASP A 70 -20.47 2.86 11.57
N ALA A 71 -19.46 2.22 12.17
CA ALA A 71 -19.55 0.87 12.73
C ALA A 71 -20.58 0.72 13.87
N TRP A 72 -21.06 1.85 14.40
CA TRP A 72 -22.14 1.92 15.39
C TRP A 72 -23.55 1.89 14.78
N THR A 73 -23.66 1.82 13.45
CA THR A 73 -24.92 1.72 12.70
C THR A 73 -25.04 0.35 12.01
N ASP A 74 -26.21 0.02 11.46
CA ASP A 74 -26.37 -1.18 10.63
C ASP A 74 -25.74 -1.03 9.23
N TRP A 75 -25.50 0.22 8.79
CA TRP A 75 -24.97 0.50 7.46
C TRP A 75 -23.47 0.16 7.36
N GLY A 76 -22.67 0.57 8.34
CA GLY A 76 -21.21 0.39 8.34
C GLY A 76 -20.77 -1.07 8.21
N PRO A 77 -21.19 -1.98 9.13
CA PRO A 77 -20.86 -3.40 9.04
C PRO A 77 -21.35 -4.06 7.73
N ARG A 78 -22.43 -3.55 7.12
CA ARG A 78 -22.88 -4.03 5.82
C ARG A 78 -21.91 -3.63 4.70
N GLN A 79 -21.34 -2.43 4.75
CA GLN A 79 -20.33 -2.01 3.77
C GLN A 79 -19.02 -2.77 3.95
N ASP A 80 -18.60 -3.03 5.19
CA ASP A 80 -17.44 -3.88 5.47
C ASP A 80 -17.60 -5.25 4.78
N LEU A 81 -18.76 -5.89 4.95
CA LEU A 81 -19.06 -7.17 4.29
C LEU A 81 -19.05 -7.06 2.76
N ASN A 82 -19.54 -5.96 2.18
CA ASN A 82 -19.51 -5.75 0.75
C ASN A 82 -18.07 -5.55 0.24
N SER A 83 -17.25 -4.75 0.93
CA SER A 83 -15.81 -4.56 0.63
C SER A 83 -15.05 -5.90 0.64
N ILE A 84 -15.32 -6.76 1.63
CA ILE A 84 -14.72 -8.11 1.71
C ILE A 84 -15.11 -8.95 0.48
N ARG A 85 -16.36 -8.86 -0.01
CA ARG A 85 -16.78 -9.58 -1.22
C ARG A 85 -16.06 -9.09 -2.46
N VAL A 86 -15.84 -7.78 -2.61
CA VAL A 86 -15.05 -7.24 -3.73
C VAL A 86 -13.63 -7.81 -3.68
N MET A 87 -12.97 -7.73 -2.52
CA MET A 87 -11.62 -8.26 -2.34
C MET A 87 -11.57 -9.75 -2.66
N SER A 88 -12.48 -10.54 -2.09
CA SER A 88 -12.57 -11.99 -2.34
C SER A 88 -12.80 -12.31 -3.82
N THR A 89 -13.68 -11.56 -4.51
CA THR A 89 -13.97 -11.78 -5.93
C THR A 89 -12.78 -11.41 -6.82
N VAL A 90 -12.13 -10.27 -6.56
CA VAL A 90 -10.92 -9.86 -7.27
C VAL A 90 -9.81 -10.88 -7.07
N LEU A 91 -9.55 -11.30 -5.83
CA LEU A 91 -8.55 -12.32 -5.53
C LEU A 91 -8.92 -13.63 -6.22
N HIS A 92 -10.14 -14.14 -6.10
CA HIS A 92 -10.54 -15.39 -6.76
C HIS A 92 -10.31 -15.36 -8.28
N ASN A 93 -10.56 -14.22 -8.93
CA ASN A 93 -10.30 -14.03 -10.36
C ASN A 93 -8.80 -13.95 -10.71
N GLU A 94 -7.96 -13.47 -9.79
CA GLU A 94 -6.51 -13.38 -9.98
C GLU A 94 -5.74 -14.63 -9.49
N ASN A 95 -6.43 -15.57 -8.82
CA ASN A 95 -5.92 -16.83 -8.30
C ASN A 95 -4.66 -16.75 -7.39
N PRO A 96 -4.61 -15.86 -6.37
CA PRO A 96 -3.59 -15.91 -5.33
C PRO A 96 -3.93 -17.04 -4.34
N GLY A 97 -2.91 -17.63 -3.71
CA GLY A 97 -3.12 -18.58 -2.61
C GLY A 97 -4.04 -18.00 -1.52
N GLU A 98 -4.90 -18.83 -0.95
CA GLU A 98 -5.97 -18.42 -0.02
C GLU A 98 -5.42 -17.82 1.29
N GLU A 99 -5.76 -16.56 1.60
CA GLU A 99 -5.85 -16.04 2.98
C GLU A 99 -7.01 -15.03 3.09
N GLU A 100 -7.76 -15.11 4.19
CA GLU A 100 -8.91 -14.25 4.50
C GLU A 100 -8.48 -13.10 5.43
N CYS A 101 -8.80 -11.86 5.05
CA CYS A 101 -8.52 -10.66 5.86
C CYS A 101 -9.80 -10.13 6.52
N SER A 102 -9.73 -9.81 7.82
CA SER A 102 -10.80 -9.13 8.57
C SER A 102 -10.27 -7.84 9.19
N PHE A 103 -10.90 -6.71 8.89
CA PHE A 103 -10.56 -5.39 9.45
C PHE A 103 -11.71 -4.85 10.31
N LYS A 104 -11.36 -4.16 11.40
CA LYS A 104 -12.29 -3.36 12.22
C LYS A 104 -11.64 -2.00 12.50
N GLY A 105 -12.43 -0.93 12.41
CA GLY A 105 -11.97 0.47 12.53
C GLY A 105 -11.02 0.69 13.71
N THR A 106 -9.77 1.05 13.42
CA THR A 106 -8.69 1.24 14.39
C THR A 106 -7.73 2.33 13.91
N GLY A 107 -7.04 2.99 14.84
CA GLY A 107 -6.02 3.99 14.48
C GLY A 107 -4.84 3.35 13.76
N ARG A 108 -4.10 4.12 12.94
CA ARG A 108 -2.97 3.66 12.10
C ARG A 108 -1.98 2.74 12.83
N LEU A 109 -1.59 3.13 14.05
CA LEU A 109 -0.66 2.35 14.86
C LEU A 109 -1.24 0.99 15.25
N ASN A 110 -2.53 0.93 15.60
CA ASN A 110 -3.21 -0.31 15.95
C ASN A 110 -3.45 -1.19 14.72
N LEU A 111 -3.78 -0.58 13.56
CA LEU A 111 -3.87 -1.27 12.28
C LEU A 111 -2.54 -1.98 11.98
N MET A 112 -1.43 -1.23 12.01
CA MET A 112 -0.11 -1.81 11.81
C MET A 112 0.23 -2.87 12.86
N THR A 113 -0.05 -2.61 14.15
CA THR A 113 0.19 -3.57 15.24
C THR A 113 -0.54 -4.88 15.03
N ASN A 114 -1.75 -4.85 14.46
CA ASN A 114 -2.53 -6.06 14.22
C ASN A 114 -2.11 -6.74 12.93
N GLU A 115 -1.90 -5.98 11.85
CA GLU A 115 -1.52 -6.50 10.54
C GLU A 115 -0.21 -7.32 10.62
N ILE A 116 0.82 -6.83 11.31
CA ILE A 116 2.14 -7.51 11.35
C ILE A 116 2.14 -8.82 12.15
N LYS A 117 1.06 -9.13 12.88
CA LYS A 117 0.92 -10.37 13.63
C LYS A 117 0.44 -11.52 12.74
N HIS A 118 -0.05 -11.25 11.54
CA HIS A 118 -0.54 -12.28 10.63
C HIS A 118 0.62 -12.98 9.91
N ASN A 119 0.55 -14.31 9.80
CA ASN A 119 1.64 -15.15 9.27
C ASN A 119 1.95 -14.94 7.77
N GLY A 120 1.13 -14.21 7.02
CA GLY A 120 1.40 -13.78 5.65
C GLY A 120 1.79 -12.30 5.49
N SER A 121 1.85 -11.53 6.59
CA SER A 121 2.16 -10.10 6.50
C SER A 121 3.65 -9.85 6.21
N PHE A 122 3.89 -9.04 5.18
CA PHE A 122 5.21 -8.48 4.89
C PHE A 122 5.36 -7.04 5.40
N SER A 123 4.33 -6.44 5.99
CA SER A 123 4.43 -5.05 6.43
C SER A 123 5.38 -4.89 7.61
N SER A 124 5.88 -3.66 7.76
CA SER A 124 6.74 -3.29 8.87
C SER A 124 6.49 -1.87 9.32
N TYR A 125 6.79 -1.60 10.59
CA TYR A 125 7.00 -0.24 11.05
C TYR A 125 8.13 0.43 10.28
N GLY A 126 7.98 1.74 10.10
CA GLY A 126 9.08 2.60 9.70
C GLY A 126 10.04 2.91 10.85
N PRO A 127 11.19 3.53 10.54
CA PRO A 127 12.09 4.08 11.55
C PRO A 127 11.35 5.02 12.51
N ARG A 128 11.64 4.88 13.82
CA ARG A 128 10.94 5.64 14.88
C ARG A 128 11.10 7.16 14.74
N ASN A 129 12.18 7.63 14.13
CA ASN A 129 12.44 9.04 13.87
C ASN A 129 11.58 9.63 12.75
N LEU A 130 10.79 8.82 12.04
CA LEU A 130 9.83 9.28 11.04
C LEU A 130 8.42 9.52 11.63
N TRP A 131 8.22 9.31 12.93
CA TRP A 131 6.96 9.63 13.60
C TRP A 131 6.51 11.06 13.27
N PRO A 132 5.23 11.31 12.91
CA PRO A 132 4.05 10.44 13.07
C PRO A 132 3.81 9.41 11.97
N SER A 133 4.70 9.31 10.97
CA SER A 133 4.62 8.31 9.92
C SER A 133 4.86 6.90 10.50
N VAL A 134 3.86 6.02 10.42
CA VAL A 134 3.86 4.71 11.10
C VAL A 134 4.57 3.65 10.26
N SER A 135 4.31 3.61 8.95
CA SER A 135 4.80 2.58 8.05
C SER A 135 5.70 3.16 6.96
N ASN A 136 6.98 2.82 7.00
CA ASN A 136 7.93 3.15 5.94
C ASN A 136 8.89 1.98 5.77
N TYR A 137 8.71 1.19 4.74
CA TYR A 137 9.49 -0.03 4.55
C TYR A 137 9.68 -0.35 3.07
N VAL A 138 10.68 -1.17 2.79
CA VAL A 138 10.98 -1.69 1.46
C VAL A 138 10.89 -3.21 1.50
N LEU A 139 10.32 -3.80 0.46
CA LEU A 139 10.32 -5.24 0.22
C LEU A 139 11.11 -5.55 -1.03
N GLN A 140 11.92 -6.59 -0.94
CA GLN A 140 12.60 -7.16 -2.10
C GLN A 140 11.75 -8.27 -2.69
N VAL A 141 11.35 -8.14 -3.95
CA VAL A 141 10.81 -9.26 -4.73
C VAL A 141 12.00 -10.04 -5.28
N SER A 142 12.18 -11.28 -4.85
CA SER A 142 13.34 -12.10 -5.21
C SER A 142 13.03 -13.09 -6.34
N SER A 143 14.05 -13.39 -7.13
CA SER A 143 14.01 -14.43 -8.15
C SER A 143 13.60 -15.78 -7.54
N PRO A 144 12.81 -16.62 -8.25
CA PRO A 144 12.45 -17.94 -7.77
C PRO A 144 13.66 -18.87 -7.63
N ASN A 145 14.72 -18.60 -8.40
CA ASN A 145 15.92 -19.44 -8.46
C ASN A 145 17.00 -19.03 -7.44
N ASP A 146 16.95 -17.78 -6.97
CA ASP A 146 17.94 -17.23 -6.05
C ASP A 146 17.33 -16.10 -5.22
N PRO A 147 17.08 -16.32 -3.92
CA PRO A 147 16.57 -15.30 -3.00
C PRO A 147 17.46 -14.05 -2.90
N GLN A 148 18.76 -14.17 -3.22
CA GLN A 148 19.70 -13.04 -3.22
C GLN A 148 19.65 -12.20 -4.50
N THR A 149 18.95 -12.66 -5.54
CA THR A 149 18.79 -11.91 -6.79
C THR A 149 17.48 -11.11 -6.77
N PRO A 150 17.54 -9.78 -6.59
CA PRO A 150 16.35 -8.93 -6.60
C PRO A 150 15.79 -8.77 -8.02
N VAL A 151 14.47 -8.92 -8.16
CA VAL A 151 13.71 -8.66 -9.39
C VAL A 151 13.10 -7.26 -9.37
N ALA A 152 12.61 -6.82 -8.21
CA ALA A 152 12.09 -5.48 -7.99
C ALA A 152 12.17 -5.09 -6.50
N PHE A 153 12.21 -3.80 -6.21
CA PHE A 153 12.00 -3.27 -4.85
C PHE A 153 10.67 -2.53 -4.77
N LEU A 154 9.89 -2.85 -3.74
CA LEU A 154 8.60 -2.24 -3.46
C LEU A 154 8.73 -1.34 -2.24
N TYR A 155 8.54 -0.03 -2.41
CA TYR A 155 8.62 0.94 -1.32
C TYR A 155 7.22 1.34 -0.87
N PHE A 156 6.96 1.22 0.43
CA PHE A 156 5.70 1.60 1.05
C PHE A 156 5.95 2.77 1.98
N LEU A 157 5.33 3.91 1.71
CA LEU A 157 5.46 5.13 2.50
C LEU A 157 4.11 5.59 3.05
N ASP A 158 4.12 5.99 4.30
CA ASP A 158 2.96 6.56 4.98
C ASP A 158 2.88 8.07 4.69
N SER A 159 1.91 8.45 3.87
CA SER A 159 1.63 9.85 3.47
C SER A 159 0.76 10.63 4.48
N GLY A 160 0.56 10.13 5.70
CA GLY A 160 -0.29 10.80 6.68
C GLY A 160 -1.80 10.74 6.37
N GLY A 161 -2.57 11.67 6.94
CA GLY A 161 -4.05 11.66 6.90
C GLY A 161 -4.73 11.46 8.25
N GLY A 162 -6.03 11.76 8.28
CA GLY A 162 -6.84 11.81 9.50
C GLY A 162 -6.52 13.06 10.31
N SER A 163 -5.99 12.89 11.53
CA SER A 163 -5.56 14.02 12.37
C SER A 163 -4.09 14.42 12.17
N TYR A 164 -3.39 13.79 11.23
CA TYR A 164 -1.98 14.04 10.94
C TYR A 164 -1.82 14.70 9.57
N PRO A 165 -0.75 15.51 9.36
CA PRO A 165 -0.51 16.17 8.07
C PRO A 165 -0.52 15.19 6.90
N GLU A 166 -1.13 15.59 5.79
CA GLU A 166 -1.24 14.80 4.56
C GLU A 166 -0.04 15.06 3.65
N VAL A 167 1.11 14.51 4.02
CA VAL A 167 2.40 14.81 3.39
C VAL A 167 3.40 13.65 3.50
N ILE A 168 4.21 13.45 2.45
CA ILE A 168 5.49 12.75 2.56
C ILE A 168 6.52 13.74 3.09
N SER A 169 6.98 13.53 4.32
CA SER A 169 7.87 14.47 5.01
C SER A 169 9.29 14.46 4.43
N SER A 170 10.04 15.55 4.66
CA SER A 170 11.47 15.60 4.32
C SER A 170 12.30 14.52 5.02
N GLY A 171 11.90 14.07 6.21
CA GLY A 171 12.50 12.93 6.89
C GLY A 171 12.31 11.62 6.12
N GLN A 172 11.14 11.41 5.52
CA GLN A 172 10.89 10.26 4.64
C GLN A 172 11.65 10.37 3.33
N VAL A 173 11.84 11.58 2.78
CA VAL A 173 12.70 11.82 1.60
C VAL A 173 14.14 11.39 1.88
N GLU A 174 14.70 11.82 3.02
CA GLU A 174 16.06 11.42 3.43
C GLU A 174 16.16 9.92 3.69
N TRP A 175 15.16 9.34 4.37
CA TRP A 175 15.12 7.91 4.60
C TRP A 175 15.07 7.11 3.29
N PHE A 176 14.22 7.52 2.34
CA PHE A 176 14.15 6.87 1.02
C PHE A 176 15.50 6.95 0.31
N ARG A 177 16.13 8.14 0.28
CA ARG A 177 17.46 8.34 -0.31
C ARG A 177 18.48 7.35 0.23
N GLN A 178 18.60 7.29 1.56
CA GLN A 178 19.56 6.41 2.24
C GLN A 178 19.24 4.93 1.98
N LYS A 179 17.97 4.55 2.11
CA LYS A 179 17.55 3.15 1.93
C LYS A 179 17.73 2.69 0.49
N ALA A 180 17.40 3.52 -0.49
CA ALA A 180 17.57 3.21 -1.90
C ALA A 180 19.04 3.07 -2.31
N GLU A 181 19.92 3.88 -1.73
CA GLU A 181 21.37 3.74 -1.91
C GLU A 181 21.92 2.47 -1.24
N GLU A 182 21.38 2.09 -0.09
CA GLU A 182 21.76 0.88 0.64
C GLU A 182 21.42 -0.40 -0.13
N VAL A 183 20.21 -0.50 -0.69
CA VAL A 183 19.67 -1.75 -1.27
C VAL A 183 19.82 -1.83 -2.79
N ASN A 184 19.94 -0.69 -3.47
CA ASN A 184 20.01 -0.60 -4.93
C ASN A 184 20.92 0.59 -5.35
N PRO A 185 22.20 0.61 -4.93
CA PRO A 185 23.10 1.76 -5.13
C PRO A 185 23.21 2.18 -6.61
N ASP A 186 23.30 1.21 -7.50
CA ASP A 186 23.48 1.47 -8.93
C ASP A 186 22.17 1.76 -9.68
N SER A 187 21.02 1.79 -8.98
CA SER A 187 19.69 1.98 -9.59
C SER A 187 19.40 0.99 -10.74
N ARG A 188 19.90 -0.24 -10.63
CA ARG A 188 19.81 -1.27 -11.69
C ARG A 188 18.53 -2.10 -11.61
N VAL A 189 18.02 -2.30 -10.39
CA VAL A 189 16.79 -3.06 -10.15
C VAL A 189 15.59 -2.11 -10.22
N PRO A 190 14.49 -2.47 -10.92
CA PRO A 190 13.29 -1.67 -10.95
C PRO A 190 12.66 -1.43 -9.57
N GLU A 191 12.13 -0.23 -9.37
CA GLU A 191 11.54 0.22 -8.11
C GLU A 191 10.10 0.69 -8.34
N ILE A 192 9.22 0.27 -7.44
CA ILE A 192 7.79 0.58 -7.48
C ILE A 192 7.40 1.19 -6.15
N ILE A 193 6.73 2.33 -6.18
CA ILE A 193 6.47 3.14 -4.99
C ILE A 193 4.98 3.16 -4.70
N PHE A 194 4.64 3.03 -3.41
CA PHE A 194 3.27 3.05 -2.92
C PHE A 194 3.17 4.06 -1.77
N TRP A 195 2.22 4.98 -1.89
CA TRP A 195 1.72 5.79 -0.77
C TRP A 195 0.27 6.15 -1.05
N HIS A 196 -0.50 6.58 -0.04
CA HIS A 196 -1.94 6.70 -0.24
C HIS A 196 -2.37 8.03 -0.89
N ILE A 197 -1.90 9.15 -0.37
CA ILE A 197 -2.38 10.49 -0.77
C ILE A 197 -1.52 11.00 -1.95
N PRO A 198 -2.12 11.40 -3.08
CA PRO A 198 -1.39 11.79 -4.29
C PRO A 198 -0.48 13.01 -4.05
N SER A 199 0.73 13.01 -4.61
CA SER A 199 1.60 14.20 -4.56
C SER A 199 1.04 15.32 -5.46
N THR A 200 1.58 16.52 -5.32
CA THR A 200 1.15 17.65 -6.18
C THR A 200 1.41 17.42 -7.66
N ALA A 201 2.35 16.54 -8.02
CA ALA A 201 2.61 16.12 -9.40
C ALA A 201 1.37 15.48 -10.07
N TYR A 202 0.49 14.82 -9.31
CA TYR A 202 -0.76 14.27 -9.85
C TYR A 202 -1.70 15.36 -10.36
N LYS A 203 -1.73 16.54 -9.73
CA LYS A 203 -2.51 17.69 -10.22
C LYS A 203 -1.99 18.21 -11.57
N VAL A 204 -0.68 18.09 -11.80
CA VAL A 204 -0.04 18.56 -13.04
C VAL A 204 -0.44 17.67 -14.22
N VAL A 205 -0.49 16.36 -14.01
CA VAL A 205 -0.80 15.39 -15.09
C VAL A 205 -2.28 15.02 -15.20
N ALA A 206 -3.11 15.40 -14.22
CA ALA A 206 -4.51 15.05 -14.18
C ALA A 206 -5.23 15.42 -15.49
N PRO A 207 -5.89 14.45 -16.16
CA PRO A 207 -6.67 14.75 -17.34
C PRO A 207 -7.84 15.71 -17.02
N LYS A 208 -8.06 16.71 -17.86
CA LYS A 208 -9.16 17.69 -17.65
C LYS A 208 -10.52 17.19 -18.13
N PHE A 209 -10.54 16.42 -19.22
CA PHE A 209 -11.76 15.88 -19.82
C PHE A 209 -11.51 14.48 -20.34
N GLY A 210 -12.28 13.51 -19.86
CA GLY A 210 -12.03 12.10 -20.16
C GLY A 210 -10.63 11.67 -19.71
N ILE A 211 -10.07 10.68 -20.40
CA ILE A 211 -8.71 10.17 -20.16
C ILE A 211 -8.06 9.98 -21.54
N PRO A 212 -7.45 11.04 -22.10
CA PRO A 212 -6.82 10.97 -23.42
C PRO A 212 -5.49 10.23 -23.31
N LYS A 213 -5.10 9.54 -24.39
CA LYS A 213 -3.75 8.99 -24.53
C LYS A 213 -2.71 10.12 -24.35
N PRO A 214 -1.57 9.87 -23.71
CA PRO A 214 -1.05 8.58 -23.28
C PRO A 214 -1.58 8.07 -21.92
N CYS A 215 -2.48 8.80 -21.25
CA CYS A 215 -3.08 8.30 -20.02
C CYS A 215 -4.03 7.12 -20.30
N VAL A 216 -4.14 6.23 -19.31
CA VAL A 216 -4.99 5.03 -19.38
C VAL A 216 -5.77 4.89 -18.07
N GLY A 217 -7.09 4.74 -18.16
CA GLY A 217 -7.99 4.65 -17.03
C GLY A 217 -9.44 4.62 -17.51
N SER A 218 -10.38 4.46 -16.59
CA SER A 218 -11.81 4.42 -16.91
C SER A 218 -12.66 5.42 -16.13
N ILE A 219 -12.14 6.01 -15.05
CA ILE A 219 -12.81 7.00 -14.22
C ILE A 219 -11.90 8.21 -13.98
N ASN A 220 -12.44 9.37 -14.32
CA ASN A 220 -11.86 10.68 -14.03
C ASN A 220 -13.02 11.65 -13.72
N LYS A 221 -13.58 11.53 -12.52
CA LYS A 221 -14.84 12.18 -12.13
C LYS A 221 -14.68 13.22 -11.03
N GLU A 222 -13.46 13.50 -10.62
CA GLU A 222 -13.15 14.48 -9.59
C GLU A 222 -11.79 15.14 -9.80
N THR A 223 -11.55 16.22 -9.06
CA THR A 223 -10.26 16.89 -9.04
C THR A 223 -9.34 16.20 -8.04
N VAL A 224 -8.06 16.06 -8.41
CA VAL A 224 -7.03 15.50 -7.54
C VAL A 224 -6.95 16.25 -6.20
N ALA A 225 -7.16 15.50 -5.11
CA ALA A 225 -6.97 15.93 -3.73
C ALA A 225 -5.53 15.59 -3.30
N ALA A 226 -4.58 16.41 -3.73
CA ALA A 226 -3.15 16.19 -3.45
C ALA A 226 -2.74 16.56 -2.03
N GLN A 227 -1.61 15.98 -1.60
CA GLN A 227 -0.83 16.34 -0.41
C GLN A 227 -0.70 17.86 -0.24
N GLU A 228 -0.60 18.29 1.01
CA GLU A 228 -0.57 19.70 1.42
C GLU A 228 0.62 20.46 0.82
N VAL A 229 1.76 19.78 0.69
CA VAL A 229 3.02 20.36 0.19
C VAL A 229 3.90 19.27 -0.42
N GLU A 230 4.72 19.65 -1.40
CA GLU A 230 5.79 18.80 -1.92
C GLU A 230 7.10 19.10 -1.19
N THR A 231 7.78 18.07 -0.67
CA THR A 231 8.99 18.22 0.16
C THR A 231 10.28 17.77 -0.56
N GLY A 232 10.20 17.41 -1.83
CA GLY A 232 11.32 17.00 -2.68
C GLY A 232 11.39 15.50 -2.96
N MET A 233 10.34 14.74 -2.62
CA MET A 233 10.25 13.31 -2.96
C MET A 233 10.15 13.14 -4.48
N MET A 234 9.29 13.93 -5.14
CA MET A 234 9.08 13.78 -6.59
C MET A 234 10.35 14.09 -7.39
N ASP A 235 11.11 15.12 -7.01
CA ASP A 235 12.39 15.46 -7.65
C ASP A 235 13.40 14.33 -7.50
N LEU A 236 13.44 13.69 -6.34
CA LEU A 236 14.31 12.54 -6.09
C LEU A 236 13.91 11.35 -6.98
N LEU A 237 12.63 11.01 -7.03
CA LEU A 237 12.13 9.85 -7.76
C LEU A 237 12.28 9.99 -9.28
N VAL A 238 12.01 11.18 -9.84
CA VAL A 238 12.18 11.44 -11.29
C VAL A 238 13.65 11.30 -11.73
N ASN A 239 14.59 11.65 -10.86
CA ASN A 239 16.02 11.52 -11.15
C ASN A 239 16.55 10.09 -10.97
N ARG A 240 15.77 9.19 -10.34
CA ARG A 240 16.15 7.80 -10.09
C ARG A 240 15.54 6.86 -11.14
N THR A 241 16.34 6.54 -12.17
CA THR A 241 15.87 5.81 -13.37
C THR A 241 15.33 4.39 -13.14
N SER A 242 15.63 3.78 -11.99
CA SER A 242 15.03 2.51 -11.56
C SER A 242 13.55 2.65 -11.22
N VAL A 243 13.07 3.83 -10.81
CA VAL A 243 11.67 4.05 -10.45
C VAL A 243 10.79 4.00 -11.70
N LYS A 244 9.82 3.08 -11.71
CA LYS A 244 8.92 2.87 -12.87
C LYS A 244 7.57 3.51 -12.68
N ALA A 245 6.99 3.34 -11.50
CA ALA A 245 5.65 3.83 -11.22
C ALA A 245 5.44 4.14 -9.74
N ILE A 246 4.56 5.09 -9.49
CA ILE A 246 4.07 5.48 -8.17
C ILE A 246 2.56 5.21 -8.16
N PHE A 247 2.08 4.51 -7.14
CA PHE A 247 0.67 4.15 -6.99
C PHE A 247 0.05 4.81 -5.76
N VAL A 248 -1.16 5.36 -5.93
CA VAL A 248 -1.92 6.12 -4.92
C VAL A 248 -3.39 5.73 -4.89
N GLY A 249 -4.13 6.18 -3.87
CA GLY A 249 -5.59 6.03 -3.76
C GLY A 249 -6.23 7.39 -3.45
N HIS A 250 -7.03 7.47 -2.38
CA HIS A 250 -7.57 8.69 -1.77
C HIS A 250 -8.74 9.34 -2.52
N ASN A 251 -8.58 9.52 -3.83
CA ASN A 251 -9.64 9.99 -4.71
C ASN A 251 -10.44 8.80 -5.24
N HIS A 252 -11.69 8.64 -4.79
CA HIS A 252 -12.51 7.46 -5.08
C HIS A 252 -13.04 7.40 -6.53
N GLY A 253 -13.10 8.55 -7.19
CA GLY A 253 -13.54 8.77 -8.56
C GLY A 253 -12.40 8.95 -9.55
N LEU A 254 -11.18 8.50 -9.21
CA LEU A 254 -10.02 8.46 -10.11
C LEU A 254 -9.45 7.04 -10.14
N ASP A 255 -9.04 6.58 -11.33
CA ASP A 255 -8.40 5.26 -11.48
C ASP A 255 -7.32 5.24 -12.57
N TRP A 256 -6.87 6.40 -13.05
CA TRP A 256 -6.01 6.48 -14.22
C TRP A 256 -4.52 6.38 -13.90
N CYS A 257 -3.74 5.97 -14.89
CA CYS A 257 -2.29 6.09 -14.97
C CYS A 257 -1.93 7.13 -16.04
N CYS A 258 -1.04 8.06 -15.72
CA CYS A 258 -0.50 9.04 -16.66
C CYS A 258 1.03 9.08 -16.59
N PRO A 259 1.73 9.28 -17.71
CA PRO A 259 3.17 9.47 -17.69
C PRO A 259 3.53 10.82 -17.06
N TYR A 260 4.62 10.81 -16.31
CA TYR A 260 5.24 11.99 -15.71
C TYR A 260 6.76 11.87 -15.85
N GLU A 261 7.33 12.68 -16.74
CA GLU A 261 8.75 12.62 -17.09
C GLU A 261 9.18 11.20 -17.54
N LYS A 262 9.90 10.47 -16.68
CA LYS A 262 10.46 9.14 -16.95
C LYS A 262 9.75 8.02 -16.17
N LEU A 263 8.65 8.32 -15.47
CA LEU A 263 7.90 7.37 -14.64
C LEU A 263 6.40 7.53 -14.84
N TRP A 264 5.62 6.65 -14.21
CA TRP A 264 4.16 6.69 -14.24
C TRP A 264 3.56 7.09 -12.89
N LEU A 265 2.50 7.90 -12.93
CA LEU A 265 1.67 8.27 -11.79
C LEU A 265 0.31 7.60 -11.93
N CYS A 266 -0.06 6.75 -10.98
CA CYS A 266 -1.19 5.84 -11.10
C CYS A 266 -2.11 5.87 -9.88
N TYR A 267 -3.40 6.10 -10.12
CA TYR A 267 -4.45 5.83 -9.14
C TYR A 267 -4.84 4.36 -9.15
N ALA A 268 -4.96 3.77 -7.96
CA ALA A 268 -5.70 2.55 -7.73
C ALA A 268 -7.20 2.80 -7.84
N ARG A 269 -7.98 1.73 -7.98
CA ARG A 269 -9.44 1.79 -7.96
C ARG A 269 -9.94 1.78 -6.52
N HIS A 270 -10.91 2.66 -6.21
CA HIS A 270 -11.74 2.57 -4.99
C HIS A 270 -12.37 1.17 -4.87
N THR A 271 -11.89 0.40 -3.89
CA THR A 271 -12.35 -0.97 -3.65
C THR A 271 -13.52 -0.99 -2.66
N GLY A 272 -13.47 -0.10 -1.65
CA GLY A 272 -14.39 -0.13 -0.53
C GLY A 272 -15.82 0.25 -0.90
N TYR A 273 -16.77 -0.32 -0.19
CA TYR A 273 -18.16 0.14 -0.21
C TYR A 273 -18.44 1.28 0.78
N GLY A 274 -17.50 1.55 1.71
CA GLY A 274 -17.50 2.78 2.50
C GLY A 274 -16.92 3.97 1.72
N GLY A 275 -16.84 5.12 2.39
CA GLY A 275 -16.42 6.39 1.81
C GLY A 275 -17.49 7.00 0.91
N TYR A 276 -17.08 7.96 0.07
CA TYR A 276 -17.99 8.65 -0.85
C TYR A 276 -17.99 8.05 -2.26
N GLY A 277 -19.05 8.33 -3.01
CA GLY A 277 -19.19 7.97 -4.41
C GLY A 277 -19.75 6.56 -4.65
N ASP A 278 -20.45 6.39 -5.76
CA ASP A 278 -21.19 5.17 -6.14
C ASP A 278 -20.60 4.47 -7.38
N TRP A 279 -19.37 4.82 -7.76
CA TRP A 279 -18.69 4.23 -8.92
C TRP A 279 -18.50 2.71 -8.79
N PRO A 280 -18.51 1.95 -9.89
CA PRO A 280 -18.24 0.51 -9.85
C PRO A 280 -16.93 0.16 -9.13
N ARG A 281 -16.96 -0.86 -8.27
CA ARG A 281 -15.82 -1.25 -7.42
C ARG A 281 -14.88 -2.21 -8.15
N GLY A 282 -13.64 -2.25 -7.69
CA GLY A 282 -12.60 -3.11 -8.22
C GLY A 282 -11.26 -2.85 -7.55
N ALA A 283 -10.20 -3.32 -8.18
CA ALA A 283 -8.83 -3.12 -7.74
C ALA A 283 -7.92 -2.86 -8.93
N ARG A 284 -6.78 -2.24 -8.67
CA ARG A 284 -5.71 -2.18 -9.66
C ARG A 284 -4.79 -3.37 -9.47
N ILE A 285 -4.53 -4.11 -10.54
CA ILE A 285 -3.61 -5.23 -10.53
C ILE A 285 -2.29 -4.78 -11.17
N LEU A 286 -1.17 -5.22 -10.59
CA LEU A 286 0.16 -5.11 -11.15
C LEU A 286 0.68 -6.51 -11.42
N GLU A 287 1.37 -6.68 -12.53
CA GLU A 287 2.03 -7.93 -12.89
C GLU A 287 3.50 -7.66 -13.23
N ILE A 288 4.38 -8.38 -12.55
CA ILE A 288 5.82 -8.32 -12.73
C ILE A 288 6.28 -9.63 -13.39
N THR A 289 6.88 -9.49 -14.57
CA THR A 289 7.62 -10.56 -15.24
C THR A 289 9.11 -10.30 -15.08
N GLN A 290 9.91 -11.33 -14.77
CA GLN A 290 11.34 -11.19 -14.52
C GLN A 290 12.18 -11.13 -15.80
N THR A 291 11.85 -11.91 -16.85
CA THR A 291 12.72 -12.09 -18.02
C THR A 291 11.93 -12.17 -19.33
N PRO A 292 11.98 -11.13 -20.19
CA PRO A 292 12.50 -9.78 -19.88
C PRO A 292 11.70 -9.12 -18.75
N PHE A 293 12.29 -8.13 -18.07
CA PHE A 293 11.55 -7.39 -17.06
C PHE A 293 10.36 -6.67 -17.71
N SER A 294 9.18 -6.81 -17.12
CA SER A 294 7.99 -6.06 -17.52
C SER A 294 7.12 -5.76 -16.31
N LEU A 295 6.67 -4.52 -16.18
CA LEU A 295 5.64 -4.11 -15.24
C LEU A 295 4.36 -3.76 -16.01
N GLN A 296 3.33 -4.58 -15.88
CA GLN A 296 2.01 -4.33 -16.46
C GLN A 296 1.01 -3.98 -15.38
N SER A 297 -0.03 -3.22 -15.72
CA SER A 297 -1.14 -2.93 -14.81
C SER A 297 -2.49 -2.83 -15.52
N TRP A 298 -3.55 -3.21 -14.83
CA TRP A 298 -4.94 -3.09 -15.28
C TRP A 298 -5.89 -2.89 -14.09
N ILE A 299 -7.15 -2.59 -14.37
CA ILE A 299 -8.22 -2.60 -13.38
C ILE A 299 -9.00 -3.92 -13.51
N ARG A 300 -9.09 -4.67 -12.40
CA ARG A 300 -10.01 -5.80 -12.24
C ARG A 300 -11.26 -5.32 -11.51
N MET A 301 -12.39 -5.38 -12.18
CA MET A 301 -13.69 -4.99 -11.62
C MET A 301 -14.28 -6.09 -10.75
N GLU A 302 -15.20 -5.71 -9.85
CA GLU A 302 -15.97 -6.65 -9.02
C GLU A 302 -16.78 -7.65 -9.87
N ASP A 303 -17.28 -7.23 -11.03
CA ASP A 303 -18.00 -8.10 -11.98
C ASP A 303 -17.08 -9.03 -12.79
N GLY A 304 -15.77 -8.99 -12.53
CA GLY A 304 -14.75 -9.78 -13.21
C GLY A 304 -14.20 -9.15 -14.50
N ASN A 305 -14.75 -8.04 -15.00
CA ASN A 305 -14.24 -7.39 -16.21
C ASN A 305 -12.86 -6.77 -16.01
N VAL A 306 -12.09 -6.67 -17.10
CA VAL A 306 -10.78 -6.01 -17.15
C VAL A 306 -10.86 -4.73 -17.96
N HIS A 307 -10.25 -3.66 -17.46
CA HIS A 307 -10.12 -2.40 -18.16
C HIS A 307 -8.74 -1.79 -17.97
N SER A 308 -8.42 -0.81 -18.82
CA SER A 308 -7.32 0.13 -18.58
C SER A 308 -5.94 -0.55 -18.47
N GLU A 309 -5.69 -1.54 -19.32
CA GLU A 309 -4.39 -2.23 -19.44
C GLU A 309 -3.29 -1.27 -19.93
N VAL A 310 -2.13 -1.30 -19.26
CA VAL A 310 -0.99 -0.45 -19.54
C VAL A 310 0.33 -1.13 -19.17
N VAL A 311 1.37 -0.92 -19.99
CA VAL A 311 2.76 -1.31 -19.69
C VAL A 311 3.51 -0.09 -19.14
N LEU A 312 4.13 -0.24 -17.98
CA LEU A 312 4.71 0.85 -17.18
C LEU A 312 6.25 0.86 -17.16
N SER A 313 6.89 -0.05 -17.88
CA SER A 313 8.35 -0.26 -17.91
C SER A 313 8.94 -0.11 -19.30
#